data_AF-A0A5B8W6J9-F1
#
_entry.id   AF-A0A5B8W6J9-F1
#
_cell.length_a   1.000
_cell.length_b   1.000
_cell.length_c   1.000
_cell.angle_alpha   90.00
_cell.angle_beta   90.00
_cell.angle_gamma   90.00
#
_symmetry.space_group_name_H-M   'P 1'
#
loop_
_entity.id
_entity.type
_entity.pdbx_description
1 polymer ?
#
loop_
_entity_poly.entity_id
_entity_poly.type
_entity_poly.pdbx_seq_one_letter_code
_entity_poly.pdbx_strand_id
1 'polypeptide(L)'
;MKQVFLLLLLLIGMIGNGFAQPKQKQTEYLASNGITYHIGDTIKMGHGTDPQGNFMYVQKGGWAKVVFSEPSQGSSQYNLDRSFAGSGAIIKKIRTEKYHKLDRVIFTVGLGSISNCDMYIDDAIASCEIADCKKKGEVAAVAPATLSPADELAKYKKLLDQGAISKAEYDAMKKKLLNL
;
A
#
# COMPACT_ATOMS: atom_id res chain seq x y z
N MET A 1 45.27 -29.98 -39.93
CA MET A 1 43.89 -29.58 -40.31
C MET A 1 42.78 -30.30 -39.51
N LYS A 2 43.04 -30.82 -38.29
CA LYS A 2 41.98 -31.39 -37.42
C LYS A 2 41.73 -30.58 -36.14
N GLN A 3 42.66 -29.69 -35.77
CA GLN A 3 42.54 -28.89 -34.54
C GLN A 3 41.91 -27.50 -34.74
N VAL A 4 41.85 -27.01 -35.98
CA VAL A 4 41.16 -25.74 -36.30
C VAL A 4 39.64 -25.92 -36.34
N PHE A 5 39.15 -27.12 -36.62
CA PHE A 5 37.72 -27.40 -36.71
C PHE A 5 37.04 -27.56 -35.33
N LEU A 6 37.79 -27.92 -34.29
CA LEU A 6 37.26 -28.05 -32.93
C LEU A 6 37.04 -26.69 -32.24
N LEU A 7 37.79 -25.65 -32.62
CA LEU A 7 37.67 -24.31 -32.06
C LEU A 7 36.49 -23.52 -32.63
N LEU A 8 36.02 -23.86 -33.84
CA LEU A 8 34.87 -23.19 -34.46
C LEU A 8 33.51 -23.68 -33.90
N LEU A 9 33.46 -24.91 -33.38
CA LEU A 9 32.25 -25.49 -32.77
C LEU A 9 32.00 -25.01 -31.33
N LEU A 10 33.02 -24.45 -30.66
CA LEU A 10 32.91 -23.89 -29.31
C LEU A 10 32.40 -22.43 -29.28
N LEU A 11 32.43 -21.74 -30.42
CA LEU A 11 31.96 -20.35 -30.55
C LEU A 11 30.45 -20.23 -30.87
N ILE A 12 29.80 -21.33 -31.27
CA ILE A 12 28.36 -21.32 -31.61
C ILE A 12 27.49 -21.49 -30.35
N GLY A 13 28.07 -21.91 -29.21
CA GLY A 13 27.36 -22.05 -27.94
C GLY A 13 27.09 -20.75 -27.17
N MET A 14 27.57 -19.60 -27.66
CA MET A 14 27.44 -18.30 -26.97
C MET A 14 26.37 -17.36 -27.56
N ILE A 15 25.56 -17.82 -28.52
CA ILE A 15 24.31 -17.13 -28.85
C ILE A 15 23.33 -17.51 -27.73
N GLY A 16 23.49 -16.80 -26.60
CA GLY A 16 22.64 -16.94 -25.45
C GLY A 16 21.19 -16.89 -25.87
N ASN A 17 20.48 -17.96 -25.57
CA ASN A 17 19.07 -17.89 -25.30
C ASN A 17 18.90 -16.75 -24.29
N GLY A 18 18.52 -15.57 -24.78
CA GLY A 18 17.84 -14.56 -23.99
C GLY A 18 16.51 -15.18 -23.60
N PHE A 19 16.56 -16.12 -22.65
CA PHE A 19 15.40 -16.57 -21.92
C PHE A 19 14.80 -15.30 -21.35
N ALA A 20 13.70 -14.85 -21.96
CA ALA A 20 12.83 -13.88 -21.35
C ALA A 20 12.50 -14.46 -19.98
N GLN A 21 13.18 -13.97 -18.94
CA GLN A 21 12.88 -14.38 -17.58
C GLN A 21 11.39 -14.12 -17.39
N PRO A 22 10.59 -15.12 -16.97
CA PRO A 22 9.19 -14.89 -16.70
C PRO A 22 9.14 -13.72 -15.72
N LYS A 23 8.55 -12.59 -16.14
CA LYS A 23 8.38 -11.41 -15.29
C LYS A 23 7.81 -11.90 -13.97
N GLN A 24 8.62 -11.88 -12.92
CA GLN A 24 8.22 -12.39 -11.62
C GLN A 24 6.93 -11.68 -11.24
N LYS A 25 5.85 -12.45 -11.05
CA LYS A 25 4.54 -11.90 -10.75
C LYS A 25 4.63 -11.33 -9.34
N GLN A 26 4.61 -10.02 -9.22
CA GLN A 26 4.61 -9.34 -7.93
C GLN A 26 3.34 -9.74 -7.16
N THR A 27 3.52 -10.42 -6.02
CA THR A 27 2.43 -10.91 -5.16
C THR A 27 2.17 -10.02 -3.96
N GLU A 28 3.14 -9.18 -3.60
CA GLU A 28 3.08 -8.27 -2.47
C GLU A 28 3.72 -6.91 -2.77
N TYR A 29 3.38 -5.91 -1.96
CA TYR A 29 3.97 -4.58 -2.03
C TYR A 29 3.91 -3.87 -0.68
N LEU A 30 5.07 -3.40 -0.19
CA LEU A 30 5.16 -2.46 0.93
C LEU A 30 4.85 -1.04 0.42
N ALA A 31 3.67 -0.54 0.76
CA ALA A 31 3.21 0.77 0.32
C ALA A 31 3.70 1.92 1.23
N SER A 32 3.54 3.15 0.76
CA SER A 32 3.96 4.38 1.45
C SER A 32 3.36 4.63 2.84
N ASN A 33 2.22 4.00 3.16
CA ASN A 33 1.63 4.00 4.51
C ASN A 33 2.30 3.02 5.49
N GLY A 34 3.27 2.22 5.04
CA GLY A 34 3.97 1.21 5.84
C GLY A 34 3.24 -0.13 5.96
N ILE A 35 2.19 -0.35 5.16
CA ILE A 35 1.46 -1.62 5.09
C ILE A 35 1.98 -2.45 3.92
N THR A 36 2.28 -3.72 4.17
CA THR A 36 2.52 -4.70 3.11
C THR A 36 1.20 -5.30 2.67
N TYR A 37 0.81 -5.02 1.43
CA TYR A 37 -0.39 -5.56 0.80
C TYR A 37 -0.07 -6.80 -0.02
N HIS A 38 -0.98 -7.77 -0.03
CA HIS A 38 -0.91 -9.01 -0.80
C HIS A 38 -2.11 -9.14 -1.74
N ILE A 39 -1.94 -9.91 -2.82
CA ILE A 39 -3.07 -10.31 -3.66
C ILE A 39 -4.12 -11.05 -2.80
N GLY A 40 -5.38 -10.62 -2.89
CA GLY A 40 -6.49 -11.14 -2.09
C GLY A 40 -6.90 -10.24 -0.92
N ASP A 41 -6.03 -9.34 -0.49
CA ASP A 41 -6.36 -8.39 0.57
C ASP A 41 -7.53 -7.48 0.15
N THR A 42 -8.34 -7.08 1.12
CA THR A 42 -9.42 -6.11 0.93
C THR A 42 -8.98 -4.76 1.45
N ILE A 43 -8.89 -3.78 0.55
CA ILE A 43 -8.63 -2.38 0.89
C ILE A 43 -9.97 -1.69 1.12
N LYS A 44 -10.15 -1.04 2.26
CA LYS A 44 -11.32 -0.21 2.50
C LYS A 44 -11.16 1.13 1.80
N MET A 45 -12.12 1.48 0.95
CA MET A 45 -12.17 2.75 0.26
C MET A 45 -12.46 3.90 1.25
N GLY A 46 -11.78 5.02 1.05
CA GLY A 46 -12.00 6.27 1.76
C GLY A 46 -13.07 7.11 1.08
N HIS A 47 -12.73 8.36 0.81
CA HIS A 47 -13.55 9.34 0.09
C HIS A 47 -12.83 9.75 -1.18
N GLY A 48 -13.57 10.05 -2.26
CA GLY A 48 -12.96 10.56 -3.48
C GLY A 48 -12.47 12.00 -3.29
N THR A 49 -11.43 12.37 -4.03
CA THR A 49 -10.69 13.62 -3.83
C THR A 49 -10.87 14.66 -4.92
N ASP A 50 -11.61 14.34 -5.99
CA ASP A 50 -11.98 15.37 -6.96
C ASP A 50 -13.05 16.32 -6.39
N PRO A 51 -13.26 17.51 -7.00
CA PRO A 51 -14.25 18.48 -6.50
C PRO A 51 -15.71 17.96 -6.49
N GLN A 52 -16.02 16.87 -7.18
CA GLN A 52 -17.33 16.23 -7.22
C GLN A 52 -17.44 15.05 -6.21
N GLY A 53 -16.33 14.69 -5.56
CA GLY A 53 -16.19 13.61 -4.59
C GLY A 53 -15.84 12.25 -5.22
N ASN A 54 -15.49 12.19 -6.51
CA ASN A 54 -15.06 10.97 -7.18
C ASN A 54 -13.58 10.67 -6.89
N PHE A 55 -13.19 9.42 -7.09
CA PHE A 55 -11.84 8.95 -6.85
C PHE A 55 -10.94 9.26 -8.05
N MET A 56 -9.93 10.10 -7.85
CA MET A 56 -8.92 10.47 -8.83
C MET A 56 -7.88 9.36 -9.04
N TYR A 57 -7.56 8.63 -7.97
CA TYR A 57 -6.49 7.62 -7.94
C TYR A 57 -7.01 6.19 -7.88
N VAL A 58 -8.33 6.03 -7.94
CA VAL A 58 -8.99 4.76 -8.27
C VAL A 58 -9.83 4.98 -9.52
N GLN A 59 -9.43 4.33 -10.61
CA GLN A 59 -9.99 4.57 -11.94
C GLN A 59 -10.55 3.29 -12.55
N LYS A 60 -11.55 3.44 -13.44
CA LYS A 60 -12.07 2.36 -14.28
C LYS A 60 -10.92 1.76 -15.09
N GLY A 61 -10.67 0.48 -14.87
CA GLY A 61 -9.65 -0.29 -15.58
C GLY A 61 -10.25 -1.25 -16.60
N GLY A 62 -9.39 -2.04 -17.23
CA GLY A 62 -9.79 -3.13 -18.12
C GLY A 62 -10.67 -2.69 -19.29
N TRP A 63 -11.68 -3.50 -19.60
CA TRP A 63 -12.57 -3.27 -20.75
C TRP A 63 -13.43 -2.00 -20.59
N ALA A 64 -13.80 -1.63 -19.36
CA ALA A 64 -14.57 -0.42 -19.11
C ALA A 64 -13.81 0.84 -19.57
N LYS A 65 -12.49 0.88 -19.38
CA LYS A 65 -11.66 1.98 -19.89
C LYS A 65 -11.73 2.10 -21.41
N VAL A 66 -11.79 0.98 -22.13
CA VAL A 66 -11.85 0.96 -23.61
C VAL A 66 -13.24 1.35 -24.11
N VAL A 67 -14.30 0.81 -23.51
CA VAL A 67 -15.69 1.02 -23.96
C VAL A 67 -16.21 2.41 -23.60
N PHE A 68 -15.77 2.97 -22.46
CA PHE A 68 -16.20 4.29 -21.99
C PHE A 68 -15.18 5.39 -22.28
N SER A 69 -14.20 5.16 -23.17
CA SER A 69 -13.24 6.17 -23.60
C SER A 69 -13.88 7.14 -24.60
N GLU A 70 -14.26 8.32 -24.14
CA GLU A 70 -14.66 9.45 -24.97
C GLU A 70 -13.43 10.33 -25.28
N PRO A 71 -12.99 10.46 -26.54
CA PRO A 71 -11.80 11.23 -26.90
C PRO A 71 -11.87 12.72 -26.56
N SER A 72 -13.09 13.29 -26.50
CA SER A 72 -13.29 14.69 -26.15
C SER A 72 -13.22 14.95 -24.65
N GLN A 73 -13.16 13.91 -23.83
CA GLN A 73 -13.08 14.04 -22.38
C GLN A 73 -11.67 13.74 -21.87
N GLY A 74 -11.26 14.47 -20.83
CA GLY A 74 -9.97 14.27 -20.18
C GLY A 74 -9.89 12.95 -19.41
N SER A 75 -8.81 12.75 -18.65
CA SER A 75 -8.59 11.54 -17.84
C SER A 75 -9.61 11.36 -16.71
N SER A 76 -10.33 12.42 -16.30
CA SER A 76 -11.33 12.38 -15.23
C SER A 76 -12.53 11.47 -15.53
N GLN A 77 -12.81 11.17 -16.81
CA GLN A 77 -13.89 10.26 -17.20
C GLN A 77 -13.71 8.83 -16.63
N TYR A 78 -12.45 8.47 -16.33
CA TYR A 78 -12.08 7.20 -15.75
C TYR A 78 -12.16 7.19 -14.23
N ASN A 79 -12.33 8.33 -13.56
CA ASN A 79 -12.47 8.38 -12.11
C ASN A 79 -13.61 7.45 -11.66
N LEU A 80 -13.37 6.69 -10.59
CA LEU A 80 -14.41 5.88 -9.99
C LEU A 80 -15.40 6.79 -9.27
N ASP A 81 -16.68 6.50 -9.41
CA ASP A 81 -17.75 7.32 -8.85
C ASP A 81 -17.71 7.34 -7.31
N ARG A 82 -18.09 8.48 -6.72
CA ARG A 82 -18.17 8.69 -5.26
C ARG A 82 -19.00 7.66 -4.49
N SER A 83 -19.95 6.99 -5.15
CA SER A 83 -20.80 5.94 -4.56
C SER A 83 -20.02 4.74 -4.02
N PHE A 84 -18.75 4.57 -4.41
CA PHE A 84 -17.87 3.53 -3.89
C PHE A 84 -17.18 3.90 -2.56
N ALA A 85 -17.44 5.09 -2.00
CA ALA A 85 -16.93 5.46 -0.68
C ALA A 85 -17.34 4.46 0.41
N GLY A 86 -16.38 4.09 1.25
CA GLY A 86 -16.57 3.09 2.31
C GLY A 86 -16.69 1.63 1.85
N SER A 87 -16.69 1.34 0.54
CA SER A 87 -16.74 -0.03 0.02
C SER A 87 -15.39 -0.77 0.18
N GLY A 88 -15.40 -2.08 -0.06
CA GLY A 88 -14.20 -2.92 -0.05
C GLY A 88 -13.69 -3.21 -1.47
N ALA A 89 -12.40 -3.02 -1.70
CA ALA A 89 -11.71 -3.28 -2.96
C ALA A 89 -10.74 -4.45 -2.81
N ILE A 90 -10.98 -5.57 -3.48
CA ILE A 90 -10.14 -6.77 -3.37
C ILE A 90 -8.99 -6.68 -4.37
N ILE A 91 -7.74 -6.79 -3.89
CA ILE A 91 -6.56 -6.80 -4.75
C ILE A 91 -6.54 -8.08 -5.59
N LYS A 92 -6.63 -7.93 -6.92
CA LYS A 92 -6.57 -9.03 -7.90
C LYS A 92 -5.19 -9.18 -8.52
N LYS A 93 -4.46 -8.08 -8.65
CA LYS A 93 -3.12 -8.05 -9.24
C LYS A 93 -2.35 -6.84 -8.73
N ILE A 94 -1.06 -7.04 -8.48
CA ILE A 94 -0.10 -5.98 -8.22
C ILE A 94 0.81 -5.88 -9.45
N ARG A 95 1.04 -4.67 -9.95
CA ARG A 95 1.92 -4.42 -11.09
C ARG A 95 2.67 -3.11 -10.94
N THR A 96 3.85 -3.05 -11.52
CA THR A 96 4.65 -1.84 -11.63
C THR A 96 4.71 -1.40 -13.09
N GLU A 97 4.40 -0.14 -13.37
CA GLU A 97 4.45 0.48 -14.70
C GLU A 97 5.43 1.65 -14.68
N LYS A 98 6.15 1.87 -15.79
CA LYS A 98 7.01 3.04 -15.95
C LYS A 98 6.17 4.23 -16.39
N TYR A 99 6.14 5.28 -15.58
CA TYR A 99 5.52 6.55 -15.90
C TYR A 99 6.57 7.65 -15.84
N HIS A 100 6.86 8.31 -16.96
CA HIS A 100 7.95 9.29 -17.10
C HIS A 100 9.29 8.83 -16.47
N LYS A 101 9.69 7.58 -16.74
CA LYS A 101 10.91 6.90 -16.22
C LYS A 101 10.89 6.57 -14.72
N LEU A 102 9.83 6.93 -13.99
CA LEU A 102 9.62 6.53 -12.60
C LEU A 102 8.77 5.27 -12.55
N ASP A 103 9.02 4.43 -11.55
CA ASP A 103 8.16 3.29 -11.27
C ASP A 103 6.91 3.76 -10.53
N ARG A 104 5.75 3.34 -11.03
CA ARG A 104 4.46 3.53 -10.38
C ARG A 104 3.81 2.18 -10.13
N VAL A 105 3.43 1.92 -8.90
CA VAL A 105 2.74 0.69 -8.52
C VAL A 105 1.23 0.88 -8.66
N ILE A 106 0.59 -0.08 -9.31
CA ILE A 106 -0.85 -0.08 -9.58
C ILE A 106 -1.42 -1.40 -9.08
N PHE A 107 -2.48 -1.32 -8.30
CA PHE A 107 -3.28 -2.47 -7.93
C PHE A 107 -4.48 -2.58 -8.88
N THR A 108 -4.64 -3.73 -9.54
CA THR A 108 -5.93 -4.07 -10.12
C THR A 108 -6.84 -4.54 -9.00
N VAL A 109 -7.92 -3.83 -8.73
CA VAL A 109 -8.87 -4.15 -7.66
C VAL A 109 -10.24 -4.50 -8.22
N GLY A 110 -10.91 -5.45 -7.57
CA GLY A 110 -12.31 -5.79 -7.84
C GLY A 110 -13.22 -5.19 -6.77
N LEU A 111 -14.29 -4.50 -7.20
CA LEU A 111 -15.27 -3.83 -6.33
C LEU A 111 -16.63 -4.54 -6.33
N GLY A 112 -16.64 -5.86 -6.59
CA GLY A 112 -17.86 -6.65 -6.74
C GLY A 112 -18.64 -6.40 -8.05
N SER A 113 -18.15 -5.52 -8.94
CA SER A 113 -18.73 -5.25 -10.25
C SER A 113 -18.09 -6.08 -11.38
N ILE A 114 -18.66 -6.01 -12.59
CA ILE A 114 -18.19 -6.73 -13.79
C ILE A 114 -16.80 -6.24 -14.25
N SER A 115 -16.41 -5.00 -13.94
CA SER A 115 -15.11 -4.46 -14.34
C SER A 115 -14.17 -4.26 -13.15
N ASN A 116 -12.89 -4.49 -13.39
CA ASN A 116 -11.83 -4.18 -12.45
C ASN A 116 -11.47 -2.70 -12.54
N CYS A 117 -10.94 -2.16 -11.44
CA CYS A 117 -10.41 -0.81 -11.36
C CYS A 117 -8.90 -0.84 -11.16
N ASP A 118 -8.25 0.24 -11.60
CA ASP A 118 -6.85 0.51 -11.37
C ASP A 118 -6.72 1.49 -10.20
N MET A 119 -6.07 1.05 -9.14
CA MET A 119 -5.77 1.84 -7.96
C MET A 119 -4.29 2.19 -7.97
N TYR A 120 -3.99 3.47 -8.09
CA TYR A 120 -2.64 4.03 -7.98
C TYR A 120 -2.29 4.14 -6.49
N ILE A 121 -1.83 3.03 -5.90
CA ILE A 121 -1.87 2.82 -4.44
C ILE A 121 -1.19 3.92 -3.62
N ASP A 122 0.01 4.35 -3.99
CA ASP A 122 0.72 5.38 -3.22
C ASP A 122 0.09 6.77 -3.36
N ASP A 123 -0.45 7.10 -4.53
CA ASP A 123 -1.18 8.35 -4.74
C ASP A 123 -2.52 8.32 -3.99
N ALA A 124 -3.21 7.18 -3.98
CA ALA A 124 -4.45 6.97 -3.24
C ALA A 124 -4.25 7.02 -1.72
N ILE A 125 -3.10 6.54 -1.23
CA ILE A 125 -2.66 6.72 0.16
C ILE A 125 -2.39 8.20 0.44
N ALA A 126 -1.57 8.85 -0.38
CA ALA A 126 -1.17 10.25 -0.17
C ALA A 126 -2.36 11.21 -0.16
N SER A 127 -3.43 10.87 -0.87
CA SER A 127 -4.66 11.65 -1.00
C SER A 127 -5.81 11.20 -0.10
N CYS A 128 -5.62 10.15 0.70
CA CYS A 128 -6.68 9.56 1.55
C CYS A 128 -7.93 9.04 0.80
N GLU A 129 -7.74 8.53 -0.41
CA GLU A 129 -8.76 7.79 -1.16
C GLU A 129 -8.97 6.36 -0.68
N ILE A 130 -8.05 5.85 0.15
CA ILE A 130 -8.24 4.63 0.93
C ILE A 130 -8.27 4.97 2.43
N ALA A 131 -8.95 4.14 3.22
CA ALA A 131 -9.10 4.38 4.66
C ALA A 131 -7.75 4.34 5.40
N ASP A 132 -6.84 3.45 4.98
CA ASP A 132 -5.51 3.27 5.57
C ASP A 132 -4.49 4.29 5.03
N CYS A 133 -4.87 5.57 4.92
CA CYS A 133 -3.99 6.60 4.36
C CYS A 133 -2.98 7.17 5.36
N LYS A 134 -3.21 6.96 6.67
CA LYS A 134 -2.30 7.42 7.72
C LYS A 134 -1.24 6.38 7.98
N LYS A 135 0.01 6.81 8.13
CA LYS A 135 1.07 5.95 8.67
C LYS A 135 0.61 5.43 10.02
N LYS A 136 0.94 4.18 10.34
CA LYS A 136 0.71 3.54 11.65
C LYS A 136 1.52 4.18 12.81
N GLY A 137 1.75 5.50 12.75
CA GLY A 137 2.43 6.37 13.71
C GLY A 137 1.86 7.80 13.78
N GLU A 138 0.74 8.10 13.10
CA GLU A 138 0.02 9.37 13.30
C GLU A 138 -1.24 9.11 14.15
N VAL A 139 -1.17 9.59 15.38
CA VAL A 139 -2.04 9.39 16.54
C VAL A 139 -3.53 9.35 16.18
N ALA A 140 -4.10 8.15 16.14
CA ALA A 140 -5.54 7.98 16.33
C ALA A 140 -5.82 8.04 17.83
N ALA A 141 -6.68 8.99 18.21
CA ALA A 141 -7.21 9.14 19.55
C ALA A 141 -7.75 7.79 20.07
N VAL A 142 -7.29 7.46 21.26
CA VAL A 142 -7.59 6.25 22.02
C VAL A 142 -9.06 6.27 22.46
N ALA A 143 -9.84 5.26 22.06
CA ALA A 143 -10.92 4.75 22.90
C ALA A 143 -10.32 3.62 23.78
N PRO A 144 -10.68 3.53 25.06
CA PRO A 144 -9.82 2.93 26.07
C PRO A 144 -9.81 1.41 25.95
N ALA A 145 -8.70 0.86 25.47
CA ALA A 145 -8.29 -0.45 25.93
C ALA A 145 -7.92 -0.28 27.41
N THR A 146 -8.55 -1.06 28.28
CA THR A 146 -8.22 -1.15 29.70
C THR A 146 -6.72 -1.46 29.84
N LEU A 147 -5.91 -0.42 30.01
CA LEU A 147 -4.49 -0.54 30.27
C LEU A 147 -4.34 -1.14 31.66
N SER A 148 -3.57 -2.22 31.75
CA SER A 148 -3.28 -2.84 33.04
C SER A 148 -2.42 -1.87 33.88
N PRO A 149 -2.51 -1.88 35.22
CA PRO A 149 -1.62 -1.08 36.08
C PRO A 149 -0.13 -1.27 35.79
N ALA A 150 0.25 -2.42 35.21
CA ALA A 150 1.62 -2.71 34.79
C ALA A 150 2.07 -1.86 33.59
N ASP A 151 1.18 -1.60 32.63
CA ASP A 151 1.49 -0.79 31.44
C ASP A 151 1.67 0.69 31.80
N GLU A 152 0.91 1.18 32.78
CA GLU A 152 1.09 2.53 33.32
C GLU A 152 2.38 2.65 34.11
N LEU A 153 2.70 1.65 34.93
CA LEU A 153 3.96 1.63 35.69
C LEU A 153 5.19 1.63 34.77
N ALA A 154 5.13 0.92 33.64
CA ALA A 154 6.20 0.92 32.63
C ALA A 154 6.44 2.31 32.03
N LYS A 155 5.38 3.11 31.82
CA LYS A 155 5.49 4.49 31.33
C LYS A 155 6.14 5.41 32.37
N TYR A 156 5.72 5.34 33.63
CA TYR A 156 6.35 6.13 34.70
C TYR A 156 7.81 5.73 34.92
N LYS A 157 8.15 4.44 34.78
CA LYS A 157 9.53 3.97 34.88
C LYS A 157 10.39 4.57 33.77
N LYS A 158 9.86 4.63 32.54
CA LYS A 158 10.55 5.28 31.42
C LYS A 158 10.80 6.77 31.69
N LEU A 159 9.84 7.48 32.28
CA LEU A 159 10.02 8.89 32.66
C LEU A 159 11.08 9.06 33.75
N LEU A 160 11.16 8.14 34.72
CA LEU A 160 12.21 8.12 35.74
C LEU A 160 13.59 7.86 35.12
N ASP A 161 13.69 6.86 34.24
CA ASP A 161 14.94 6.51 33.55
C ASP A 161 15.42 7.63 32.61
N GLN A 162 14.49 8.46 32.11
CA GLN A 162 14.77 9.68 31.35
C GLN A 162 15.08 10.90 32.23
N GLY A 163 15.00 10.78 33.56
CA GLY A 163 15.19 11.89 34.50
C GLY A 163 14.08 12.95 34.46
N ALA A 164 12.97 12.67 33.78
CA ALA A 164 11.84 13.59 33.63
C ALA A 164 10.99 13.68 34.92
N ILE A 165 11.05 12.66 35.76
CA ILE A 165 10.45 12.64 37.11
C ILE A 165 11.46 12.11 38.12
N SER A 166 11.28 12.51 39.38
CA SER A 166 12.06 12.01 40.50
C SER A 166 11.58 10.62 40.95
N LYS A 167 12.44 9.91 41.69
CA LYS A 167 12.10 8.61 42.28
C LYS A 167 10.90 8.69 43.22
N ALA A 168 10.76 9.80 43.97
CA ALA A 168 9.64 10.02 44.88
C ALA A 168 8.30 10.13 44.13
N GLU A 169 8.29 10.81 42.98
CA GLU A 169 7.11 10.94 42.12
C GLU A 169 6.73 9.59 41.49
N TYR A 170 7.72 8.82 41.02
CA TYR A 170 7.50 7.47 40.53
C TYR A 170 6.87 6.55 41.60
N ASP A 171 7.42 6.56 42.82
CA ASP A 171 6.93 5.70 43.91
C ASP A 171 5.53 6.10 44.39
N ALA A 172 5.18 7.40 44.35
CA ALA A 172 3.83 7.87 44.65
C ALA A 172 2.79 7.39 43.61
N MET A 173 3.16 7.40 42.33
CA MET A 173 2.28 6.91 41.25
C MET A 173 2.14 5.39 41.29
N LYS A 174 3.23 4.67 41.61
CA LYS A 174 3.21 3.20 41.78
C LYS A 174 2.26 2.76 42.89
N LYS A 175 2.23 3.44 44.04
CA LYS A 175 1.30 3.11 45.14
C LYS A 175 -0.15 3.34 44.75
N LYS A 176 -0.45 4.47 44.10
CA LYS A 176 -1.80 4.78 43.58
C LYS A 176 -2.29 3.74 42.57
N LEU A 177 -1.41 3.27 41.68
CA LEU A 177 -1.77 2.30 40.64
C LEU A 177 -1.95 0.87 41.15
N LEU A 178 -1.29 0.52 42.25
CA LEU A 178 -1.37 -0.81 42.87
C LEU A 178 -2.35 -0.87 44.06
N ASN A 179 -3.08 0.22 44.35
CA ASN A 179 -3.95 0.37 45.52
C ASN A 179 -3.25 -0.01 46.85
N LEU A 180 -2.01 0.46 47.03
CA LEU A 180 -1.16 0.23 48.21
C LEU A 180 -1.05 1.45 49.12
#